data_AF-E2BCJ6-F1
#
_entry.id   AF-E2BCJ6-F1
#
_cell.length_a   1.000
_cell.length_b   1.000
_cell.length_c   1.000
_cell.angle_alpha   90.00
_cell.angle_beta   90.00
_cell.angle_gamma   90.00
#
_symmetry.space_group_name_H-M   'P 1'
#
loop_
_entity.id
_entity.type
_entity.pdbx_description
1 polymer ?
#
loop_
_entity_poly.entity_id
_entity_poly.type
_entity_poly.pdbx_seq_one_letter_code
_entity_poly.pdbx_strand_id
1 'polypeptide(L)'
;MFPTNGEDRNIKKLIDLIRGNGNTSERILKHLISIRDIIQAMKQVTATSEKVIKEEIVRHKSNIEICEKESDKLHKAIRQAILCNMYGSFSKEDIRKIDGYISGQQINAIWERLIKYNIIDNVGYLLKDKVSERDIVEVLSPDFKRYERYLIYLFQQISKDEKSVVVPNYLKPFVALHLDTWINSAKSALFMQERQDYIVDIDRKDSRPDLKANITIIDRDTGTDELNSQWDEALHQFLQLNHGCRLSTQSLKAVFESNVCYLKLYNNLYGLTATLDSQRERDLLREIYQVDFVTVPTTKMRKFKEYNPIVCANLQE
;
A
#
# COMPACT_ATOMS: atom_id res chain seq x y z
N MET A 1 -21.57 -32.34 29.36
CA MET A 1 -22.98 -32.28 29.82
C MET A 1 -23.50 -33.71 29.75
N PHE A 2 -24.04 -34.30 30.84
CA PHE A 2 -24.53 -35.68 30.85
C PHE A 2 -26.02 -35.71 30.46
N PRO A 3 -26.42 -36.25 29.30
CA PRO A 3 -27.81 -36.28 28.89
C PRO A 3 -28.51 -37.54 29.44
N THR A 4 -29.68 -37.35 30.05
CA THR A 4 -30.69 -38.41 30.21
C THR A 4 -32.05 -37.81 29.85
N ASN A 5 -32.75 -38.45 28.90
CA ASN A 5 -34.05 -38.05 28.32
C ASN A 5 -34.07 -36.78 27.44
N GLY A 6 -33.02 -36.53 26.66
CA GLY A 6 -33.10 -35.59 25.52
C GLY A 6 -33.21 -34.10 25.85
N GLU A 7 -33.21 -33.71 27.13
CA GLU A 7 -33.12 -32.30 27.54
C GLU A 7 -31.83 -32.01 28.31
N ASP A 8 -31.15 -30.93 27.94
CA ASP A 8 -30.02 -30.39 28.70
C ASP A 8 -30.47 -29.92 30.09
N ARG A 9 -30.08 -30.68 31.13
CA ARG A 9 -30.31 -30.27 32.51
C ARG A 9 -29.28 -29.22 32.92
N ASN A 10 -29.69 -27.95 32.92
CA ASN A 10 -28.95 -26.88 33.60
C ASN A 10 -28.94 -27.15 35.12
N ILE A 11 -27.88 -26.74 35.83
CA ILE A 11 -27.70 -26.94 37.28
C ILE A 11 -28.94 -26.53 38.10
N LYS A 12 -29.69 -25.50 37.66
CA LYS A 12 -31.00 -25.14 38.24
C LYS A 12 -32.02 -26.29 38.20
N LYS A 13 -32.23 -26.91 37.03
CA LYS A 13 -33.12 -28.08 36.86
C LYS A 13 -32.66 -29.27 37.72
N LEU A 14 -31.35 -29.46 37.89
CA LEU A 14 -30.80 -30.53 38.72
C LEU A 14 -31.08 -30.29 40.22
N ILE A 15 -30.92 -29.06 40.70
CA ILE A 15 -31.22 -28.69 42.10
C ILE A 15 -32.72 -28.84 42.40
N ASP A 16 -33.60 -28.44 41.48
CA ASP A 16 -35.06 -28.55 41.65
C ASP A 16 -35.50 -30.03 41.70
N LEU A 17 -34.87 -30.89 40.90
CA LEU A 17 -35.13 -32.33 40.89
C LEU A 17 -34.66 -33.03 42.18
N ILE A 18 -33.53 -32.60 42.76
CA ILE A 18 -33.04 -33.11 44.05
C ILE A 18 -33.93 -32.61 45.20
N ARG A 19 -34.43 -31.37 45.13
CA ARG A 19 -35.35 -30.80 46.13
C ARG A 19 -36.70 -31.53 46.18
N GLY A 20 -37.18 -32.07 45.06
CA GLY A 20 -38.44 -32.81 44.96
C GLY A 20 -38.42 -34.24 45.50
N ASN A 21 -37.26 -34.75 45.95
CA ASN A 21 -37.13 -36.11 46.46
C ASN A 21 -37.29 -36.14 48.00
N GLY A 22 -38.31 -36.85 48.49
CA GLY A 22 -38.72 -36.86 49.90
C GLY A 22 -37.69 -37.42 50.89
N ASN A 23 -36.62 -38.08 50.41
CA ASN A 23 -35.56 -38.67 51.24
C ASN A 23 -34.28 -37.81 51.31
N THR A 24 -34.33 -36.54 50.93
CA THR A 24 -33.13 -35.69 50.85
C THR A 24 -32.81 -35.04 52.20
N SER A 25 -31.62 -35.30 52.74
CA SER A 25 -31.16 -34.72 54.02
C SER A 25 -31.09 -33.19 53.97
N GLU A 26 -31.52 -32.53 55.05
CA GLU A 26 -31.51 -31.07 55.21
C GLU A 26 -30.11 -30.46 55.01
N ARG A 27 -29.05 -31.19 55.39
CA ARG A 27 -27.65 -30.78 55.18
C ARG A 27 -27.30 -30.67 53.69
N ILE A 28 -27.81 -31.59 52.87
CA ILE A 28 -27.62 -31.59 51.41
C ILE A 28 -28.35 -30.39 50.79
N LEU A 29 -29.59 -30.11 51.23
CA LEU A 29 -30.35 -28.96 50.78
C LEU A 29 -29.64 -27.63 51.07
N LYS A 30 -29.01 -27.49 52.26
CA LYS A 30 -28.22 -26.30 52.61
C LYS A 30 -26.97 -26.14 51.73
N HIS A 31 -26.22 -27.21 51.47
CA HIS A 31 -25.05 -27.17 50.59
C HIS A 31 -25.41 -26.84 49.13
N LEU A 32 -26.56 -27.33 48.63
CA LEU A 32 -27.03 -27.00 47.28
C LEU A 32 -27.38 -25.52 47.10
N ILE A 33 -27.88 -24.85 48.14
CA ILE A 33 -28.10 -23.41 48.15
C ILE A 33 -26.76 -22.67 48.09
N SER A 34 -25.79 -23.05 48.94
CA SER A 34 -24.46 -22.43 48.91
C SER A 34 -23.74 -22.60 47.55
N ILE A 35 -23.85 -23.78 46.92
CA ILE A 35 -23.27 -24.02 45.59
C ILE A 35 -23.94 -23.13 44.53
N ARG A 36 -25.27 -22.96 44.59
CA ARG A 36 -26.00 -22.06 43.69
C ARG A 36 -25.52 -20.62 43.83
N ASP A 37 -25.36 -20.15 45.06
CA ASP A 37 -24.94 -18.79 45.35
C ASP A 37 -23.50 -18.54 44.87
N ILE A 38 -22.59 -19.51 45.07
CA ILE A 38 -21.22 -19.46 44.54
C ILE A 38 -21.23 -19.39 43.01
N ILE A 39 -22.00 -20.25 42.33
CA ILE A 39 -22.10 -20.24 40.86
C ILE A 39 -22.67 -18.90 40.36
N GLN A 40 -23.65 -18.34 41.06
CA GLN A 40 -24.25 -17.05 40.70
C GLN A 40 -23.25 -15.90 40.89
N ALA A 41 -22.47 -15.92 41.98
CA ALA A 41 -21.37 -14.98 42.20
C ALA A 41 -20.29 -15.11 41.10
N MET A 42 -19.88 -16.34 40.73
CA MET A 42 -18.93 -16.57 39.64
C MET A 42 -19.44 -16.04 38.29
N LYS A 43 -20.73 -16.22 37.99
CA LYS A 43 -21.36 -15.67 36.77
C LYS A 43 -21.40 -14.15 36.77
N GLN A 44 -21.61 -13.52 37.93
CA GLN A 44 -21.57 -12.06 38.05
C GLN A 44 -20.15 -11.53 37.89
N VAL A 45 -19.15 -12.18 38.48
CA VAL A 45 -17.73 -11.80 38.33
C VAL A 45 -17.31 -11.90 36.86
N THR A 46 -17.64 -13.01 36.18
CA THR A 46 -17.32 -13.20 34.74
C THR A 46 -18.04 -12.20 33.84
N ALA A 47 -19.33 -11.92 34.08
CA ALA A 47 -20.06 -10.89 33.35
C ALA A 47 -19.51 -9.48 33.58
N THR A 48 -19.04 -9.19 34.81
CA THR A 48 -18.43 -7.90 35.15
C THR A 48 -17.07 -7.76 34.46
N SER A 49 -16.21 -8.79 34.49
CA SER A 49 -14.94 -8.78 33.77
C SER A 49 -15.14 -8.67 32.25
N GLU A 50 -16.13 -9.36 31.69
CA GLU A 50 -16.44 -9.27 30.26
C GLU A 50 -16.92 -7.87 29.88
N LYS A 51 -17.73 -7.22 30.73
CA LYS A 51 -18.16 -5.84 30.54
C LYS A 51 -16.97 -4.87 30.56
N VAL A 52 -16.07 -5.01 31.53
CA VAL A 52 -14.85 -4.18 31.62
C VAL A 52 -13.97 -4.34 30.38
N ILE A 53 -13.74 -5.58 29.93
CA ILE A 53 -12.96 -5.85 28.70
C ILE A 53 -13.64 -5.22 27.48
N LYS A 54 -14.96 -5.34 27.35
CA LYS A 54 -15.70 -4.71 26.23
C LYS A 54 -15.57 -3.18 26.24
N GLU A 55 -15.68 -2.55 27.41
CA GLU A 55 -15.51 -1.09 27.56
C GLU A 55 -14.07 -0.65 27.23
N GLU A 56 -13.08 -1.47 27.58
CA GLU A 56 -11.68 -1.20 27.25
C GLU A 56 -11.40 -1.37 25.75
N ILE A 57 -11.95 -2.40 25.10
CA ILE A 57 -11.88 -2.57 23.64
C ILE A 57 -12.51 -1.37 22.92
N VAL A 58 -13.67 -0.89 23.39
CA VAL A 58 -14.33 0.29 22.82
C VAL A 58 -13.44 1.53 22.93
N ARG A 59 -12.80 1.75 24.09
CA ARG A 59 -11.82 2.84 24.26
C ARG A 59 -10.64 2.73 23.29
N HIS A 60 -10.03 1.55 23.19
CA HIS A 60 -8.92 1.34 22.26
C HIS A 60 -9.32 1.59 20.81
N LYS A 61 -10.50 1.13 20.39
CA LYS A 61 -11.05 1.41 19.05
C LYS A 61 -11.20 2.91 18.80
N SER A 62 -11.75 3.65 19.78
CA SER A 62 -11.89 5.11 19.67
C SER A 62 -10.53 5.82 19.59
N ASN A 63 -9.53 5.38 20.35
CA ASN A 63 -8.18 5.95 20.30
C ASN A 63 -7.51 5.71 18.95
N ILE A 64 -7.65 4.50 18.40
CA ILE A 64 -7.14 4.16 17.05
C ILE A 64 -7.76 5.10 16.01
N GLU A 65 -9.08 5.31 16.05
CA GLU A 65 -9.77 6.20 15.11
C GLU A 65 -9.28 7.66 15.20
N ILE A 66 -8.98 8.13 16.42
CA ILE A 66 -8.42 9.48 16.62
C ILE A 66 -7.00 9.55 16.01
N CYS A 67 -6.15 8.58 16.29
CA CYS A 67 -4.80 8.52 15.74
C CYS A 67 -4.80 8.44 14.21
N GLU A 68 -5.72 7.68 13.61
CA GLU A 68 -5.89 7.61 12.15
C GLU A 68 -6.27 8.98 11.56
N LYS A 69 -7.23 9.68 12.18
CA LYS A 69 -7.62 11.04 11.75
C LYS A 69 -6.47 12.04 11.85
N GLU A 70 -5.66 11.96 12.91
CA GLU A 70 -4.48 12.81 13.06
C GLU A 70 -3.40 12.49 12.02
N SER A 71 -3.16 11.21 11.74
CA SER A 71 -2.25 10.74 10.69
C SER A 71 -2.67 11.25 9.31
N ASP A 72 -3.96 11.18 8.98
CA ASP A 72 -4.52 11.69 7.72
C ASP A 72 -4.36 13.21 7.60
N LYS A 73 -4.55 13.95 8.70
CA LYS A 73 -4.36 15.40 8.71
C LYS A 73 -2.89 15.77 8.48
N LEU A 74 -1.97 15.05 9.12
CA LEU A 74 -0.54 15.21 8.92
C LEU A 74 -0.15 14.87 7.48
N HIS A 75 -0.68 13.78 6.92
CA HIS A 75 -0.45 13.38 5.53
C HIS A 75 -0.83 14.48 4.54
N LYS A 76 -2.03 15.06 4.70
CA LYS A 76 -2.51 16.17 3.87
C LYS A 76 -1.62 17.41 4.00
N ALA A 77 -1.16 17.72 5.22
CA ALA A 77 -0.27 18.85 5.46
C ALA A 77 1.10 18.67 4.77
N ILE A 78 1.70 17.48 4.87
CA ILE A 78 2.96 17.14 4.20
C ILE A 78 2.78 17.23 2.68
N ARG A 79 1.72 16.64 2.13
CA ARG A 79 1.40 16.71 0.70
C ARG A 79 1.31 18.15 0.23
N GLN A 80 0.55 18.98 0.94
CA GLN A 80 0.36 20.39 0.60
C GLN A 80 1.70 21.13 0.60
N ALA A 81 2.52 20.94 1.64
CA ALA A 81 3.82 21.59 1.77
C ALA A 81 4.79 21.21 0.63
N ILE A 82 4.84 19.92 0.26
CA ILE A 82 5.67 19.43 -0.85
C ILE A 82 5.23 20.06 -2.18
N LEU A 83 3.93 20.02 -2.48
CA LEU A 83 3.40 20.59 -3.71
C LEU A 83 3.60 22.12 -3.79
N CYS A 84 3.45 22.82 -2.66
CA CYS A 84 3.75 24.25 -2.57
C CYS A 84 5.22 24.52 -2.89
N ASN A 85 6.16 23.71 -2.38
CA ASN A 85 7.59 23.85 -2.67
C ASN A 85 7.93 23.54 -4.13
N MET A 86 7.34 22.49 -4.71
CA MET A 86 7.60 22.06 -6.09
C MET A 86 7.03 23.03 -7.14
N TYR A 87 5.79 23.48 -6.95
CA TYR A 87 5.07 24.22 -7.98
C TYR A 87 4.96 25.72 -7.68
N GLY A 88 5.01 26.11 -6.40
CA GLY A 88 4.56 27.42 -5.95
C GLY A 88 3.04 27.44 -5.81
N SER A 89 2.56 28.01 -4.72
CA SER A 89 1.14 28.13 -4.42
C SER A 89 0.67 29.56 -4.57
N PHE A 90 -0.51 29.72 -5.16
CA PHE A 90 -1.23 30.98 -5.25
C PHE A 90 -2.59 30.80 -4.59
N SER A 91 -2.93 31.63 -3.60
CA SER A 91 -4.18 31.50 -2.84
C SER A 91 -5.17 32.64 -3.14
N LYS A 92 -6.44 32.42 -2.83
CA LYS A 92 -7.45 33.49 -2.89
C LYS A 92 -7.15 34.62 -1.90
N GLU A 93 -6.48 34.31 -0.79
CA GLU A 93 -5.95 35.30 0.15
C GLU A 93 -4.90 36.21 -0.48
N ASP A 94 -4.09 35.72 -1.43
CA ASP A 94 -3.13 36.56 -2.16
C ASP A 94 -3.84 37.52 -3.13
N ILE A 95 -4.98 37.12 -3.70
CA ILE A 95 -5.85 38.03 -4.46
C ILE A 95 -6.49 39.08 -3.53
N ARG A 96 -6.89 38.71 -2.30
CA ARG A 96 -7.44 39.67 -1.33
C ARG A 96 -6.43 40.75 -0.94
N LYS A 97 -5.14 40.42 -0.89
CA LYS A 97 -4.06 41.38 -0.59
C LYS A 97 -3.87 42.42 -1.70
N ILE A 98 -4.44 42.22 -2.90
CA ILE A 98 -4.37 43.16 -4.02
C ILE A 98 -5.03 44.50 -3.64
N ASP A 99 -6.23 44.42 -3.06
CA ASP A 99 -7.09 45.56 -2.81
C ASP A 99 -8.08 45.22 -1.70
N GLY A 100 -8.08 45.99 -0.61
CA GLY A 100 -8.98 45.78 0.53
C GLY A 100 -10.47 45.93 0.19
N TYR A 101 -10.80 46.54 -0.96
CA TYR A 101 -12.18 46.74 -1.42
C TYR A 101 -12.63 45.74 -2.48
N ILE A 102 -11.78 44.75 -2.85
CA ILE A 102 -12.16 43.75 -3.85
C ILE A 102 -13.28 42.85 -3.31
N SER A 103 -14.36 42.68 -4.10
CA SER A 103 -15.47 41.85 -3.66
C SER A 103 -15.13 40.36 -3.75
N GLY A 104 -15.78 39.53 -2.92
CA GLY A 104 -15.64 38.07 -2.98
C GLY A 104 -15.96 37.50 -4.37
N GLN A 105 -16.91 38.11 -5.08
CA GLN A 105 -17.27 37.71 -6.45
C GLN A 105 -16.15 38.05 -7.45
N GLN A 106 -15.50 39.20 -7.31
CA GLN A 106 -14.36 39.59 -8.16
C GLN A 106 -13.16 38.66 -7.93
N ILE A 107 -12.88 38.27 -6.69
CA ILE A 107 -11.82 37.31 -6.37
C ILE A 107 -12.08 35.96 -7.05
N ASN A 108 -13.31 35.44 -6.93
CA ASN A 108 -13.68 34.18 -7.55
C ASN A 108 -13.62 34.27 -9.08
N ALA A 109 -14.04 35.38 -9.68
CA ALA A 109 -13.95 35.60 -11.12
C ALA A 109 -12.50 35.59 -11.61
N ILE A 110 -11.58 36.25 -10.90
CA ILE A 110 -10.14 36.21 -11.24
C ILE A 110 -9.60 34.79 -11.09
N TRP A 111 -9.93 34.10 -9.99
CA TRP A 111 -9.52 32.73 -9.73
C TRP A 111 -9.96 31.76 -10.83
N GLU A 112 -11.23 31.81 -11.23
CA GLU A 112 -11.79 30.96 -12.27
C GLU A 112 -11.15 31.23 -13.64
N ARG A 113 -10.80 32.49 -13.94
CA ARG A 113 -10.06 32.81 -15.17
C ARG A 113 -8.64 32.27 -15.14
N LEU A 114 -7.94 32.36 -14.02
CA LEU A 114 -6.59 31.79 -13.88
C LEU A 114 -6.59 30.27 -14.11
N ILE A 115 -7.64 29.57 -13.66
CA ILE A 115 -7.85 28.14 -13.95
C ILE A 115 -8.13 27.93 -15.44
N LYS A 116 -9.07 28.69 -16.02
CA LYS A 116 -9.48 28.56 -17.43
C LYS A 116 -8.32 28.74 -18.42
N TYR A 117 -7.40 29.66 -18.13
CA TYR A 117 -6.21 29.92 -18.96
C TYR A 117 -5.01 29.01 -18.61
N ASN A 118 -5.23 27.96 -17.81
CA ASN A 118 -4.22 26.99 -17.39
C ASN A 118 -2.97 27.63 -16.76
N ILE A 119 -3.17 28.67 -15.95
CA ILE A 119 -2.09 29.29 -15.16
C ILE A 119 -1.94 28.54 -13.84
N ILE A 120 -3.07 28.30 -13.17
CA ILE A 120 -3.15 27.53 -11.92
C ILE A 120 -4.11 26.35 -12.07
N ASP A 121 -3.96 25.35 -11.21
CA ASP A 121 -4.96 24.29 -11.05
C ASP A 121 -6.10 24.69 -10.10
N ASN A 122 -7.02 23.76 -9.84
CA ASN A 122 -8.19 23.98 -8.99
C ASN A 122 -7.83 24.28 -7.52
N VAL A 123 -6.62 23.92 -7.09
CA VAL A 123 -6.13 24.09 -5.72
C VAL A 123 -5.32 25.38 -5.56
N GLY A 124 -4.70 25.86 -6.65
CA GLY A 124 -3.87 27.06 -6.69
C GLY A 124 -2.41 26.82 -7.04
N TYR A 125 -2.03 25.64 -7.53
CA TYR A 125 -0.66 25.34 -7.94
C TYR A 125 -0.38 25.79 -9.36
N LEU A 126 0.82 26.30 -9.61
CA LEU A 126 1.24 26.75 -10.93
C LEU A 126 1.41 25.60 -11.92
N LEU A 127 0.66 25.66 -13.02
CA LEU A 127 0.76 24.72 -14.12
C LEU A 127 1.88 25.09 -15.09
N LYS A 128 2.21 26.37 -15.22
CA LYS A 128 3.30 26.89 -16.07
C LYS A 128 4.55 27.21 -15.23
N ASP A 129 5.73 26.86 -15.74
CA ASP A 129 7.01 27.14 -15.04
C ASP A 129 7.36 28.63 -15.07
N LYS A 130 6.96 29.32 -16.14
CA LYS A 130 7.07 30.78 -16.28
C LYS A 130 5.74 31.31 -16.80
N VAL A 131 5.09 32.15 -16.00
CA VAL A 131 3.89 32.87 -16.42
C VAL A 131 4.33 34.14 -17.13
N SER A 132 3.98 34.30 -18.41
CA SER A 132 4.34 35.49 -19.17
C SER A 132 3.40 36.65 -18.85
N GLU A 133 3.87 37.88 -19.05
CA GLU A 133 3.03 39.07 -18.89
C GLU A 133 1.81 39.03 -19.81
N ARG A 134 1.96 38.44 -21.01
CA ARG A 134 0.87 38.26 -21.98
C ARG A 134 -0.23 37.36 -21.43
N ASP A 135 0.13 36.26 -20.76
CA ASP A 135 -0.83 35.35 -20.15
C ASP A 135 -1.69 36.08 -19.11
N ILE A 136 -1.09 36.92 -18.28
CA ILE A 136 -1.80 37.67 -17.22
C ILE A 136 -2.72 38.75 -17.80
N VAL A 137 -2.25 39.47 -18.82
CA VAL A 137 -3.07 40.47 -19.52
C VAL A 137 -4.29 39.81 -20.17
N GLU A 138 -4.12 38.63 -20.78
CA GLU A 138 -5.21 37.88 -21.41
C GLU A 138 -6.25 37.39 -20.38
N VAL A 139 -5.80 36.95 -19.20
CA VAL A 139 -6.67 36.52 -18.10
C VAL A 139 -7.51 37.68 -17.56
N LEU A 140 -6.91 38.85 -17.40
CA LEU A 140 -7.53 39.98 -16.70
C LEU A 140 -8.32 40.91 -17.62
N SER A 141 -8.07 40.88 -18.92
CA SER A 141 -8.81 41.69 -19.89
C SER A 141 -10.28 41.23 -20.02
N PRO A 142 -11.26 42.14 -20.15
CA PRO A 142 -11.16 43.60 -20.00
C PRO A 142 -11.41 44.11 -18.57
N ASP A 143 -12.01 43.27 -17.70
CA ASP A 143 -12.66 43.72 -16.46
C ASP A 143 -11.69 44.02 -15.30
N PHE A 144 -10.49 43.44 -15.31
CA PHE A 144 -9.56 43.45 -14.18
C PHE A 144 -8.19 44.06 -14.49
N LYS A 145 -8.09 44.87 -15.56
CA LYS A 145 -6.83 45.48 -16.02
C LYS A 145 -6.06 46.23 -14.92
N ARG A 146 -6.77 46.84 -13.97
CA ARG A 146 -6.18 47.55 -12.83
C ARG A 146 -5.26 46.68 -11.96
N TYR A 147 -5.40 45.35 -12.01
CA TYR A 147 -4.66 44.40 -11.19
C TYR A 147 -3.51 43.70 -11.93
N GLU A 148 -3.28 43.99 -13.21
CA GLU A 148 -2.24 43.34 -14.04
C GLU A 148 -0.85 43.42 -13.41
N ARG A 149 -0.40 44.64 -13.07
CA ARG A 149 0.95 44.86 -12.52
C ARG A 149 1.20 44.08 -11.23
N TYR A 150 0.18 43.97 -10.38
CA TYR A 150 0.32 43.29 -9.10
C TYR A 150 0.35 41.77 -9.28
N LEU A 151 -0.51 41.21 -10.14
CA LEU A 151 -0.48 39.78 -10.44
C LEU A 151 0.83 39.37 -11.13
N ILE A 152 1.34 40.19 -12.04
CA ILE A 152 2.67 39.99 -12.64
C ILE A 152 3.74 39.97 -11.55
N TYR A 153 3.74 40.95 -10.64
CA TYR A 153 4.68 40.99 -9.52
C TYR A 153 4.58 39.74 -8.63
N LEU A 154 3.38 39.31 -8.26
CA LEU A 154 3.18 38.12 -7.43
C LEU A 154 3.71 36.85 -8.10
N PHE A 155 3.37 36.62 -9.38
CA PHE A 155 3.86 35.44 -10.10
C PHE A 155 5.36 35.48 -10.32
N GLN A 156 5.96 36.67 -10.47
CA GLN A 156 7.41 36.83 -10.49
C GLN A 156 8.05 36.49 -9.14
N GLN A 157 7.43 36.83 -8.00
CA GLN A 157 7.92 36.43 -6.68
C GLN A 157 7.87 34.91 -6.51
N ILE A 158 6.73 34.29 -6.82
CA ILE A 158 6.56 32.83 -6.74
C ILE A 158 7.55 32.09 -7.66
N SER A 159 7.92 32.70 -8.78
CA SER A 159 8.91 32.13 -9.71
C SER A 159 10.37 32.37 -9.30
N LYS A 160 10.63 33.38 -8.45
CA LYS A 160 11.96 33.74 -7.96
C LYS A 160 12.36 32.95 -6.71
N ASP A 161 11.37 32.51 -5.92
CA ASP A 161 11.62 31.60 -4.82
C ASP A 161 12.37 30.37 -5.34
N GLU A 162 13.52 30.06 -4.72
CA GLU A 162 14.34 28.91 -5.12
C GLU A 162 13.56 27.62 -4.93
N LYS A 163 13.01 27.10 -6.02
CA LYS A 163 12.39 25.78 -6.03
C LYS A 163 13.48 24.74 -5.83
N SER A 164 13.35 23.95 -4.76
CA SER A 164 14.30 22.87 -4.45
C SER A 164 14.35 21.80 -5.55
N VAL A 165 13.23 21.60 -6.26
CA VAL A 165 13.09 20.62 -7.34
C VAL A 165 12.25 21.22 -8.47
N VAL A 166 12.78 21.17 -9.70
CA VAL A 166 12.05 21.58 -10.90
C VAL A 166 11.51 20.34 -11.60
N VAL A 167 10.18 20.22 -11.65
CA VAL A 167 9.49 19.11 -12.33
C VAL A 167 8.96 19.57 -13.69
N PRO A 168 9.36 18.93 -14.80
CA PRO A 168 8.80 19.22 -16.12
C PRO A 168 7.27 19.11 -16.14
N ASN A 169 6.60 19.99 -16.87
CA ASN A 169 5.13 20.07 -16.90
C ASN A 169 4.44 18.73 -17.24
N TYR A 170 5.02 17.93 -18.14
CA TYR A 170 4.47 16.63 -18.52
C TYR A 170 4.58 15.56 -17.41
N LEU A 171 5.45 15.75 -16.40
CA LEU A 171 5.60 14.86 -15.24
C LEU A 171 4.76 15.30 -14.03
N LYS A 172 4.17 16.50 -14.05
CA LYS A 172 3.34 16.97 -12.93
C LYS A 172 2.15 16.03 -12.63
N PRO A 173 1.40 15.51 -13.62
CA PRO A 173 0.33 14.55 -13.35
C PRO A 173 0.85 13.24 -12.74
N PHE A 174 2.01 12.78 -13.19
CA PHE A 174 2.66 11.58 -12.65
C PHE A 174 3.04 11.77 -11.18
N VAL A 175 3.68 12.89 -10.83
CA VAL A 175 4.02 13.22 -9.44
C VAL A 175 2.74 13.32 -8.60
N ALA A 176 1.71 14.01 -9.07
CA ALA A 176 0.46 14.18 -8.32
C ALA A 176 -0.23 12.83 -8.01
N LEU A 177 -0.15 11.87 -8.92
CA LEU A 177 -0.68 10.51 -8.79
C LEU A 177 0.08 9.69 -7.74
N HIS A 178 1.41 9.71 -7.78
CA HIS A 178 2.26 8.87 -6.92
C HIS A 178 2.62 9.50 -5.57
N LEU A 179 2.45 10.82 -5.40
CA LEU A 179 2.92 11.54 -4.22
C LEU A 179 2.36 11.01 -2.89
N ASP A 180 1.09 10.59 -2.85
CA ASP A 180 0.52 10.02 -1.62
C ASP A 180 1.20 8.72 -1.23
N THR A 181 1.43 7.86 -2.22
CA THR A 181 2.15 6.61 -2.02
C THR A 181 3.60 6.87 -1.62
N TRP A 182 4.28 7.82 -2.26
CA TRP A 182 5.64 8.21 -1.88
C TRP A 182 5.74 8.75 -0.46
N ILE A 183 4.77 9.55 0.01
CA ILE A 183 4.74 10.03 1.40
C ILE A 183 4.58 8.83 2.35
N ASN A 184 3.74 7.87 2.01
CA ASN A 184 3.57 6.65 2.82
C ASN A 184 4.83 5.78 2.79
N SER A 185 5.46 5.60 1.63
CA SER A 185 6.73 4.90 1.48
C SER A 185 7.84 5.57 2.31
N ALA A 186 7.91 6.91 2.33
CA ALA A 186 8.87 7.65 3.14
C ALA A 186 8.62 7.44 4.65
N LYS A 187 7.35 7.44 5.08
CA LYS A 187 6.98 7.09 6.46
C LYS A 187 7.37 5.65 6.78
N SER A 188 7.05 4.69 5.91
CA SER A 188 7.41 3.28 6.08
C SER A 188 8.92 3.10 6.20
N ALA A 189 9.71 3.73 5.31
CA ALA A 189 11.17 3.70 5.36
C ALA A 189 11.75 4.23 6.67
N LEU A 190 11.07 5.18 7.32
CA LEU A 190 11.48 5.72 8.62
C LEU A 190 11.25 4.71 9.77
N PHE A 191 10.23 3.85 9.65
CA PHE A 191 9.88 2.87 10.69
C PHE A 191 10.51 1.48 10.46
N MET A 192 11.02 1.18 9.27
CA MET A 192 11.67 -0.09 8.94
C MET A 192 13.01 -0.24 9.67
N GLN A 193 13.34 -1.45 10.09
CA GLN A 193 14.52 -1.74 10.91
C GLN A 193 15.61 -2.48 10.13
N GLU A 194 16.84 -1.98 10.23
CA GLU A 194 18.04 -2.67 9.74
C GLU A 194 18.20 -4.01 10.49
N ARG A 195 18.60 -5.05 9.75
CA ARG A 195 18.77 -6.46 10.21
C ARG A 195 17.47 -7.20 10.54
N GLN A 196 16.33 -6.59 10.26
CA GLN A 196 15.02 -7.25 10.32
C GLN A 196 14.32 -7.19 8.96
N ASP A 197 14.20 -5.99 8.39
CA ASP A 197 13.51 -5.78 7.12
C ASP A 197 14.49 -5.71 5.93
N TYR A 198 15.70 -5.22 6.19
CA TYR A 198 16.77 -5.07 5.19
C TYR A 198 18.14 -5.12 5.85
N ILE A 199 19.17 -5.41 5.06
CA ILE A 199 20.58 -5.26 5.43
C ILE A 199 21.18 -4.13 4.60
N VAL A 200 22.03 -3.33 5.24
CA VAL A 200 22.90 -2.40 4.53
C VAL A 200 24.20 -3.13 4.23
N ASP A 201 24.37 -3.54 2.98
CA ASP A 201 25.58 -4.18 2.50
C ASP A 201 26.64 -3.12 2.25
N ILE A 202 27.57 -3.00 3.21
CA ILE A 202 28.78 -2.19 3.09
C ILE A 202 29.85 -3.16 2.60
N ASP A 203 29.92 -3.34 1.29
CA ASP A 203 30.73 -4.38 0.65
C ASP A 203 32.18 -4.36 1.21
N ARG A 204 32.54 -5.40 1.97
CA ARG A 204 33.86 -5.58 2.60
C ARG A 204 34.79 -6.50 1.80
N LYS A 205 34.39 -7.02 0.63
CA LYS A 205 35.22 -7.95 -0.15
C LYS A 205 35.01 -7.83 -1.67
N ASP A 206 36.02 -7.24 -2.32
CA ASP A 206 36.46 -7.37 -3.72
C ASP A 206 35.45 -7.27 -4.88
N SER A 207 35.77 -6.33 -5.78
CA SER A 207 35.47 -6.28 -7.24
C SER A 207 34.43 -5.28 -7.75
N ARG A 208 33.88 -4.39 -6.91
CA ARG A 208 33.19 -3.17 -7.41
C ARG A 208 34.03 -1.94 -7.07
N PRO A 209 34.49 -1.15 -8.06
CA PRO A 209 35.23 0.09 -7.80
C PRO A 209 34.38 1.16 -7.08
N ASP A 210 33.06 0.94 -7.03
CA ASP A 210 32.11 1.77 -6.29
C ASP A 210 31.92 1.17 -4.88
N LEU A 211 32.79 1.54 -3.92
CA LEU A 211 32.59 1.30 -2.47
C LEU A 211 31.36 2.08 -1.95
N LYS A 212 30.15 1.70 -2.37
CA LYS A 212 28.93 2.36 -1.91
C LYS A 212 28.01 1.34 -1.28
N ALA A 213 27.65 1.61 -0.03
CA ALA A 213 26.63 0.87 0.70
C ALA A 213 25.38 0.69 -0.17
N ASN A 214 24.87 -0.53 -0.22
CA ASN A 214 23.64 -0.88 -0.91
C ASN A 214 22.64 -1.48 0.09
N ILE A 215 21.36 -1.43 -0.26
CA ILE A 215 20.29 -1.98 0.57
C ILE A 215 19.83 -3.29 -0.04
N THR A 216 19.89 -4.35 0.76
CA THR A 216 19.46 -5.70 0.39
C THR A 216 18.21 -6.05 1.18
N ILE A 217 17.19 -6.53 0.48
CA ILE A 217 15.92 -6.96 1.09
C ILE A 217 16.15 -8.32 1.77
N ILE A 218 15.59 -8.51 2.97
CA ILE A 218 15.57 -9.82 3.64
C ILE A 218 14.15 -10.38 3.56
N ASP A 219 14.01 -11.62 3.13
CA ASP A 219 12.76 -12.36 3.32
C ASP A 219 12.58 -12.72 4.81
N ARG A 220 11.48 -12.29 5.42
CA ARG A 220 11.22 -12.48 6.86
C ARG A 220 11.02 -13.95 7.23
N ASP A 221 10.51 -14.78 6.31
CA ASP A 221 10.18 -16.17 6.61
C ASP A 221 11.42 -17.08 6.54
N THR A 222 12.29 -16.83 5.56
CA THR A 222 13.45 -17.68 5.28
C THR A 222 14.77 -17.06 5.72
N GLY A 223 14.81 -15.74 5.94
CA GLY A 223 16.02 -14.98 6.21
C GLY A 223 16.96 -14.86 5.00
N THR A 224 16.49 -15.17 3.78
CA THR A 224 17.33 -15.11 2.58
C THR A 224 17.45 -13.69 2.02
N ASP A 225 18.63 -13.40 1.48
CA ASP A 225 18.95 -12.11 0.85
C ASP A 225 18.41 -12.03 -0.59
N GLU A 226 17.59 -11.02 -0.86
CA GLU A 226 16.97 -10.76 -2.16
C GLU A 226 17.73 -9.65 -2.92
N LEU A 227 18.93 -9.98 -3.39
CA LEU A 227 19.92 -9.03 -3.94
C LEU A 227 19.48 -8.24 -5.19
N ASN A 228 18.56 -8.79 -5.98
CA ASN A 228 18.11 -8.17 -7.24
C ASN A 228 16.70 -7.58 -7.14
N SER A 229 16.12 -7.58 -5.94
CA SER A 229 14.76 -7.12 -5.69
C SER A 229 14.78 -5.68 -5.16
N GLN A 230 13.80 -4.90 -5.57
CA GLN A 230 13.58 -3.53 -5.09
C GLN A 230 12.13 -3.39 -4.68
N TRP A 231 11.89 -2.63 -3.60
CA TRP A 231 10.53 -2.22 -3.25
C TRP A 231 10.02 -1.14 -4.22
N ASP A 232 8.74 -1.24 -4.55
CA ASP A 232 8.06 -0.32 -5.44
C ASP A 232 7.76 1.04 -4.78
N GLU A 233 7.18 1.96 -5.57
CA GLU A 233 6.67 3.26 -5.09
C GLU A 233 7.68 4.08 -4.27
N ALA A 234 8.91 4.09 -4.78
CA ALA A 234 10.07 4.79 -4.23
C ALA A 234 10.50 4.36 -2.81
N LEU A 235 9.92 3.30 -2.22
CA LEU A 235 10.26 2.84 -0.87
C LEU A 235 11.74 2.46 -0.74
N HIS A 236 12.26 1.73 -1.72
CA HIS A 236 13.66 1.34 -1.74
C HIS A 236 14.58 2.56 -1.84
N GLN A 237 14.20 3.57 -2.62
CA GLN A 237 14.94 4.82 -2.76
C GLN A 237 14.92 5.65 -1.47
N PHE A 238 13.80 5.69 -0.73
CA PHE A 238 13.75 6.36 0.57
C PHE A 238 14.65 5.70 1.60
N LEU A 239 14.70 4.37 1.64
CA LEU A 239 15.67 3.66 2.47
C LEU A 239 17.11 4.00 2.07
N GLN A 240 17.40 4.03 0.76
CA GLN A 240 18.72 4.41 0.25
C GLN A 240 19.11 5.83 0.69
N LEU A 241 18.16 6.77 0.68
CA LEU A 241 18.37 8.14 1.19
C LEU A 241 18.63 8.14 2.70
N ASN A 242 17.86 7.40 3.49
CA ASN A 242 18.02 7.33 4.94
C ASN A 242 19.44 6.86 5.34
N HIS A 243 20.04 5.97 4.54
CA HIS A 243 21.38 5.42 4.77
C HIS A 243 22.50 6.11 3.97
N GLY A 244 22.19 7.18 3.22
CA GLY A 244 23.18 7.86 2.37
C GLY A 244 23.76 6.97 1.26
N CYS A 245 23.04 5.92 0.86
CA CYS A 245 23.41 5.01 -0.21
C CYS A 245 23.28 5.67 -1.59
N ARG A 246 23.87 5.05 -2.61
CA ARG A 246 23.64 5.48 -3.99
C ARG A 246 22.18 5.25 -4.36
N LEU A 247 21.51 6.31 -4.82
CA LEU A 247 20.15 6.19 -5.36
C LEU A 247 20.13 5.32 -6.61
N SER A 248 19.31 4.29 -6.56
CA SER A 248 18.91 3.49 -7.72
C SER A 248 17.74 4.14 -8.46
N THR A 249 17.65 3.91 -9.76
CA THR A 249 16.48 4.32 -10.54
C THR A 249 15.28 3.47 -10.16
N GLN A 250 14.11 4.09 -9.94
CA GLN A 250 12.87 3.37 -9.70
C GLN A 250 12.50 2.50 -10.92
N SER A 251 12.11 1.25 -10.68
CA SER A 251 11.55 0.37 -11.70
C SER A 251 10.10 0.78 -12.00
N LEU A 252 9.87 1.48 -13.11
CA LEU A 252 8.54 1.82 -13.60
C LEU A 252 8.05 0.76 -14.58
N LYS A 253 7.60 -0.39 -14.05
CA LYS A 253 6.97 -1.42 -14.88
C LYS A 253 5.54 -0.98 -15.18
N ALA A 254 5.29 -0.55 -16.42
CA ALA A 254 3.96 -0.14 -16.86
C ALA A 254 3.00 -1.32 -17.04
N VAL A 255 3.49 -2.45 -17.57
CA VAL A 255 2.71 -3.65 -17.83
C VAL A 255 3.60 -4.88 -17.63
N PHE A 256 3.07 -5.91 -16.98
CA PHE A 256 3.66 -7.24 -16.94
C PHE A 256 2.57 -8.25 -17.29
N GLU A 257 2.83 -9.08 -18.30
CA GLU A 257 1.99 -10.21 -18.66
C GLU A 257 2.86 -11.46 -18.73
N SER A 258 2.41 -12.53 -18.05
CA SER A 258 3.11 -13.81 -18.15
C SER A 258 2.79 -14.48 -19.49
N ASN A 259 3.69 -15.32 -19.98
CA ASN A 259 3.41 -16.12 -21.18
C ASN A 259 2.15 -16.98 -21.03
N VAL A 260 1.83 -17.41 -19.80
CA VAL A 260 0.64 -18.20 -19.51
C VAL A 260 -0.64 -17.38 -19.72
N CYS A 261 -0.71 -16.18 -19.17
CA CYS A 261 -1.85 -15.29 -19.38
C CYS A 261 -1.94 -14.83 -20.84
N TYR A 262 -0.81 -14.44 -21.43
CA TYR A 262 -0.76 -13.95 -22.80
C TYR A 262 -1.30 -14.97 -23.81
N LEU A 263 -0.88 -16.24 -23.71
CA LEU A 263 -1.36 -17.29 -24.62
C LEU A 263 -2.85 -17.63 -24.44
N LYS A 264 -3.40 -17.43 -23.23
CA LYS A 264 -4.84 -17.61 -22.96
C LYS A 264 -5.74 -16.57 -23.62
N LEU A 265 -5.19 -15.43 -24.05
CA LEU A 265 -5.97 -14.39 -24.74
C LEU A 265 -6.36 -14.80 -26.17
N TYR A 266 -5.73 -15.84 -26.72
CA TYR A 266 -6.01 -16.32 -28.07
C TYR A 266 -7.20 -17.29 -28.06
N ASN A 267 -8.17 -17.02 -28.94
CA ASN A 267 -9.32 -17.90 -29.13
C ASN A 267 -8.91 -19.29 -29.64
N ASN A 268 -7.84 -19.36 -30.44
CA ASN A 268 -7.31 -20.60 -30.98
C ASN A 268 -5.81 -20.66 -30.67
N LEU A 269 -5.38 -21.73 -29.99
CA LEU A 269 -3.98 -21.97 -29.64
C LEU A 269 -3.54 -23.31 -30.22
N TYR A 270 -2.52 -23.27 -31.08
CA TYR A 270 -1.88 -24.46 -31.64
C TYR A 270 -0.39 -24.42 -31.36
N GLY A 271 0.17 -25.57 -30.98
CA GLY A 271 1.59 -25.71 -30.69
C GLY A 271 2.14 -27.02 -31.26
N LEU A 272 3.39 -26.98 -31.69
CA LEU A 272 4.13 -28.15 -32.15
C LEU A 272 5.35 -28.33 -31.26
N THR A 273 5.57 -29.55 -30.81
CA THR A 273 6.71 -29.90 -29.97
C THR A 273 7.12 -31.34 -30.26
N ALA A 274 8.44 -31.57 -30.28
CA ALA A 274 9.01 -32.89 -30.54
C ALA A 274 9.23 -33.71 -29.26
N THR A 275 9.15 -33.09 -28.08
CA THR A 275 9.63 -33.67 -26.82
C THR A 275 8.55 -33.85 -25.77
N LEU A 276 7.31 -33.43 -26.05
CA LEU A 276 6.24 -33.45 -25.05
C LEU A 276 5.58 -34.83 -25.00
N ASP A 277 6.30 -35.77 -24.42
CA ASP A 277 5.86 -37.16 -24.30
C ASP A 277 5.54 -37.57 -22.86
N SER A 278 5.97 -36.78 -21.88
CA SER A 278 5.62 -37.07 -20.49
C SER A 278 4.14 -36.76 -20.23
N GLN A 279 3.46 -37.71 -19.57
CA GLN A 279 2.05 -37.56 -19.22
C GLN A 279 1.83 -36.32 -18.32
N ARG A 280 2.77 -36.07 -17.40
CA ARG A 280 2.72 -34.92 -16.47
C ARG A 280 2.75 -33.58 -17.20
N GLU A 281 3.62 -33.40 -18.19
CA GLU A 281 3.66 -32.16 -18.99
C GLU A 281 2.38 -31.97 -19.81
N ARG A 282 1.85 -33.05 -20.40
CA ARG A 282 0.58 -33.01 -21.13
C ARG A 282 -0.58 -32.64 -20.23
N ASP A 283 -0.64 -33.21 -19.02
CA ASP A 283 -1.69 -32.91 -18.05
C ASP A 283 -1.65 -31.44 -17.61
N LEU A 284 -0.45 -30.92 -17.32
CA LEU A 284 -0.25 -29.51 -16.97
C LEU A 284 -0.73 -28.57 -18.08
N LEU A 285 -0.36 -28.84 -19.33
CA LEU A 285 -0.78 -28.01 -20.46
C LEU A 285 -2.29 -28.13 -20.75
N ARG A 286 -2.87 -29.32 -20.57
CA ARG A 286 -4.33 -29.53 -20.67
C ARG A 286 -5.07 -28.70 -19.60
N GLU A 287 -4.58 -28.71 -18.37
CA GLU A 287 -5.17 -27.95 -17.28
C GLU A 287 -5.05 -26.44 -17.50
N ILE A 288 -3.87 -25.97 -17.92
CA ILE A 288 -3.63 -24.54 -18.10
C ILE A 288 -4.34 -24.01 -19.34
N TYR A 289 -4.17 -24.64 -20.51
CA TYR A 289 -4.57 -24.07 -21.81
C TYR A 289 -5.75 -24.78 -22.48
N GLN A 290 -6.29 -25.85 -21.91
CA GLN A 290 -7.42 -26.62 -22.48
C GLN A 290 -7.15 -27.11 -23.92
N VAL A 291 -5.92 -27.55 -24.17
CA VAL A 291 -5.48 -28.04 -25.49
C VAL A 291 -5.47 -29.57 -25.56
N ASP A 292 -5.75 -30.12 -26.74
CA ASP A 292 -5.61 -31.55 -27.03
C ASP A 292 -4.24 -31.88 -27.63
N PHE A 293 -3.85 -33.16 -27.54
CA PHE A 293 -2.57 -33.65 -28.03
C PHE A 293 -2.74 -34.73 -29.09
N VAL A 294 -1.92 -34.65 -30.14
CA VAL A 294 -1.84 -35.67 -31.19
C VAL A 294 -0.37 -36.00 -31.45
N THR A 295 -0.03 -37.28 -31.38
CA THR A 295 1.31 -37.76 -31.76
C THR A 295 1.35 -38.02 -33.26
N VAL A 296 2.12 -37.21 -33.98
CA VAL A 296 2.32 -37.38 -35.43
C VAL A 296 3.46 -38.39 -35.67
N PRO A 297 3.25 -39.45 -36.47
CA PRO A 297 4.29 -40.44 -36.75
C PRO A 297 5.45 -39.84 -37.54
N THR A 298 6.66 -40.36 -37.29
CA THR A 298 7.86 -39.93 -38.00
C THR A 298 7.93 -40.51 -39.41
N THR A 299 8.40 -39.73 -40.38
CA THR A 299 8.54 -40.18 -41.78
C THR A 299 9.56 -41.31 -41.96
N LYS A 300 10.57 -41.39 -41.09
CA LYS A 300 11.63 -42.40 -41.13
C LYS A 300 11.86 -42.96 -39.72
N MET A 301 12.19 -44.25 -39.64
CA MET A 301 12.52 -44.90 -38.37
C MET A 301 13.73 -44.26 -37.70
N ARG A 302 13.62 -44.01 -36.39
CA ARG A 302 14.69 -43.45 -35.55
C ARG A 302 15.84 -44.45 -35.45
N LYS A 303 17.04 -44.03 -35.86
CA LYS A 303 18.29 -44.83 -35.78
C LYS A 303 19.12 -44.55 -34.51
N PHE A 304 18.65 -43.64 -33.68
CA PHE A 304 19.34 -43.21 -32.46
C PHE A 304 19.27 -44.30 -31.38
N LYS A 305 20.41 -44.57 -30.72
CA LYS A 305 20.50 -45.46 -29.55
C LYS A 305 20.83 -44.62 -28.33
N GLU A 306 19.98 -44.73 -27.31
CA GLU A 306 20.19 -44.09 -26.02
C GLU A 306 20.99 -45.03 -25.11
N TYR A 307 22.05 -44.52 -24.48
CA TYR A 307 22.86 -45.26 -23.51
C TYR A 307 22.47 -44.84 -22.10
N ASN A 308 22.56 -45.78 -21.15
CA ASN A 308 22.28 -45.48 -19.74
C ASN A 308 23.25 -44.40 -19.23
N PRO A 309 22.76 -43.44 -18.43
CA PRO A 309 23.62 -42.41 -17.85
C PRO A 309 24.67 -43.06 -16.93
N ILE A 310 25.91 -42.58 -17.04
CA ILE A 310 27.01 -43.01 -16.18
C ILE A 310 27.14 -41.98 -15.05
N VAL A 311 26.87 -42.41 -13.83
CA VAL A 311 27.02 -41.57 -12.63
C VAL A 311 28.48 -41.60 -12.20
N CYS A 312 29.19 -40.49 -12.34
CA CYS A 312 30.57 -40.35 -11.89
C CYS A 312 30.61 -39.86 -10.44
N ALA A 313 31.55 -40.39 -9.65
CA ALA A 313 31.67 -40.07 -8.22
C ALA A 313 32.20 -38.65 -7.93
N ASN A 314 32.82 -37.96 -8.91
CA ASN A 314 33.41 -36.62 -8.76
C ASN A 314 33.17 -35.75 -10.01
N LEU A 315 32.91 -34.45 -9.80
CA LEU A 315 33.02 -33.36 -10.79
C LEU A 315 34.51 -32.97 -10.95
N GLN A 316 35.34 -33.87 -11.45
CA GLN A 316 36.68 -33.51 -11.93
C GLN A 316 36.66 -33.57 -13.44
N GLU A 317 36.82 -32.39 -14.05
CA GLU A 317 37.03 -32.18 -15.50
C GLU A 317 38.18 -33.05 -16.04
#